data_AF-A0A831SLS6-F1
#
_entry.id   AF-A0A831SLS6-F1
#
_cell.length_a   1.000
_cell.length_b   1.000
_cell.length_c   1.000
_cell.angle_alpha   90.00
_cell.angle_beta   90.00
_cell.angle_gamma   90.00
#
_symmetry.space_group_name_H-M   'P 1'
#
loop_
_entity.id
_entity.type
_entity.pdbx_description
1 polymer ?
#
loop_
_entity_poly.entity_id
_entity_poly.type
_entity_poly.pdbx_seq_one_letter_code
_entity_poly.pdbx_strand_id
1 'polypeptide(L)'
;MIGRAKKNSTAADNYLDYTMKVMKENEEFLRRNAEETYGEVIDLINDAIDLVGFAVKRKGSREDYVKRSMVFFLHHIFMPSSYAIHTDLLIGNLPTCFMELRLMLESLVKCYLADLKYPEQSFFQEKLELVEDDLKRGSTSKLMKELGEKLGLKNDFIALWGKLSKDWIHPKGVIDKVVTQISEKSGAPSWALVIPMNYAEDDLDTINELCKRVSQFRGLLKVTIDNYKQESGFEEG
;
A
#
# COMPACT_ATOMS: atom_id res chain seq x y z
N MET A 1 -51.83 2.37 17.82
CA MET A 1 -50.43 1.90 17.98
C MET A 1 -50.07 1.05 16.78
N ILE A 2 -49.37 1.61 15.79
CA ILE A 2 -48.87 0.82 14.66
C ILE A 2 -47.51 0.28 15.08
N GLY A 3 -47.46 -1.02 15.36
CA GLY A 3 -46.20 -1.71 15.64
C GLY A 3 -45.27 -1.56 14.44
N ARG A 4 -44.11 -0.93 14.64
CA ARG A 4 -43.01 -1.00 13.68
C ARG A 4 -42.64 -2.48 13.53
N ALA A 5 -42.93 -3.04 12.36
CA ALA A 5 -42.39 -4.33 11.96
C ALA A 5 -40.85 -4.26 12.10
N LYS A 6 -40.27 -5.14 12.92
CA LYS A 6 -38.83 -5.39 12.91
C LYS A 6 -38.48 -5.82 11.49
N LYS A 7 -37.73 -4.99 10.77
CA LYS A 7 -37.16 -5.36 9.48
C LYS A 7 -36.31 -6.61 9.73
N ASN A 8 -36.63 -7.73 9.10
CA ASN A 8 -35.83 -8.94 9.21
C ASN A 8 -34.43 -8.62 8.65
N SER A 9 -33.41 -8.71 9.50
CA SER A 9 -32.01 -8.48 9.12
C SER A 9 -31.62 -9.49 8.04
N THR A 10 -31.01 -9.02 6.95
CA THR A 10 -30.49 -9.91 5.91
C THR A 10 -29.14 -10.49 6.33
N ALA A 11 -28.69 -11.56 5.65
CA ALA A 11 -27.34 -12.09 5.87
C ALA A 11 -26.25 -11.03 5.61
N ALA A 12 -26.47 -10.14 4.64
CA ALA A 12 -25.59 -9.03 4.34
C ALA A 12 -25.56 -7.99 5.49
N ASP A 13 -26.72 -7.64 6.04
CA ASP A 13 -26.80 -6.72 7.20
C ASP A 13 -26.04 -7.28 8.40
N ASN A 14 -26.24 -8.58 8.71
CA ASN A 14 -25.53 -9.24 9.81
C ASN A 14 -24.00 -9.26 9.61
N TYR A 15 -23.53 -9.49 8.37
CA TYR A 15 -22.10 -9.49 8.06
C TYR A 15 -21.49 -8.08 8.17
N LEU A 16 -22.21 -7.05 7.71
CA LEU A 16 -21.78 -5.65 7.85
C LEU A 16 -21.71 -5.24 9.33
N ASP A 17 -22.72 -5.58 10.13
CA ASP A 17 -22.73 -5.31 11.57
C ASP A 17 -21.56 -6.00 12.29
N TYR A 18 -21.29 -7.26 11.93
CA TYR A 18 -20.12 -7.99 12.45
C TYR A 18 -18.80 -7.32 12.05
N THR A 19 -18.66 -6.95 10.77
CA THR A 19 -17.44 -6.29 10.27
C THR A 19 -17.21 -4.96 10.97
N MET A 20 -18.24 -4.11 11.09
CA MET A 20 -18.15 -2.83 11.80
C MET A 20 -17.80 -3.00 13.27
N LYS A 21 -18.29 -4.05 13.91
CA LYS A 21 -17.92 -4.39 15.29
C LYS A 21 -16.42 -4.72 15.38
N VAL A 22 -15.93 -5.62 14.52
CA VAL A 22 -14.51 -5.99 14.49
C VAL A 22 -13.63 -4.77 14.23
N MET A 23 -13.99 -3.91 13.28
CA MET A 23 -13.23 -2.68 12.98
C MET A 23 -13.08 -1.77 14.20
N LYS A 24 -14.15 -1.57 14.99
CA LYS A 24 -14.10 -0.75 16.21
C LYS A 24 -13.20 -1.38 17.28
N GLU A 25 -13.36 -2.67 17.51
CA GLU A 25 -12.58 -3.39 18.51
C GLU A 25 -11.08 -3.43 18.12
N ASN A 26 -10.77 -3.60 16.84
CA ASN A 26 -9.40 -3.53 16.33
C ASN A 26 -8.83 -2.13 16.38
N GLU A 27 -9.60 -1.08 16.07
CA GLU A 27 -9.14 0.30 16.27
C GLU A 27 -8.76 0.53 17.74
N GLU A 28 -9.61 0.12 18.69
CA GLU A 28 -9.31 0.23 20.12
C GLU A 28 -8.07 -0.57 20.52
N PHE A 29 -7.92 -1.81 20.02
CA PHE A 29 -6.76 -2.64 20.27
C PHE A 29 -5.47 -1.98 19.76
N LEU A 30 -5.48 -1.47 18.52
CA LEU A 30 -4.34 -0.83 17.88
C LEU A 30 -3.96 0.45 18.63
N ARG A 31 -4.91 1.29 19.00
CA ARG A 31 -4.62 2.51 19.78
C ARG A 31 -4.01 2.21 21.15
N ARG A 32 -4.35 1.08 21.78
CA ARG A 32 -3.79 0.70 23.09
C ARG A 32 -2.42 0.04 22.99
N ASN A 33 -2.20 -0.79 21.96
CA ASN A 33 -1.06 -1.71 21.93
C ASN A 33 -0.08 -1.48 20.77
N ALA A 34 -0.49 -0.77 19.72
CA ALA A 34 0.27 -0.54 18.50
C ALA A 34 -0.04 0.85 17.89
N GLU A 35 -0.07 1.88 18.75
CA GLU A 35 -0.44 3.25 18.37
C GLU A 35 0.47 3.79 17.26
N GLU A 36 1.77 3.49 17.33
CA GLU A 36 2.76 3.86 16.32
C GLU A 36 2.37 3.29 14.94
N THR A 37 2.05 2.00 14.86
CA THR A 37 1.62 1.36 13.61
C THR A 37 0.35 1.99 13.05
N TYR A 38 -0.64 2.23 13.91
CA TYR A 38 -1.89 2.85 13.49
C TYR A 38 -1.67 4.27 12.98
N GLY A 39 -0.85 5.07 13.69
CA GLY A 39 -0.44 6.39 13.27
C GLY A 39 0.28 6.38 11.93
N GLU A 40 1.20 5.46 11.72
CA GLU A 40 1.99 5.34 10.48
C GLU A 40 1.10 5.04 9.25
N VAL A 41 0.04 4.24 9.42
CA VAL A 41 -0.95 3.96 8.37
C VAL A 41 -1.87 5.16 8.11
N ILE A 42 -2.26 5.90 9.15
CA ILE A 42 -3.01 7.16 8.97
C ILE A 42 -2.15 8.20 8.24
N ASP A 43 -0.89 8.30 8.59
CA ASP A 43 0.04 9.22 7.95
C ASP A 43 0.30 8.87 6.48
N LEU A 44 0.30 7.58 6.12
CA LEU A 44 0.33 7.14 4.73
C LEU A 44 -0.89 7.68 3.94
N ILE A 45 -2.09 7.67 4.54
CA ILE A 45 -3.29 8.26 3.93
C ILE A 45 -3.12 9.78 3.79
N ASN A 46 -2.60 10.45 4.81
CA ASN A 46 -2.35 11.90 4.76
C ASN A 46 -1.37 12.25 3.63
N ASP A 47 -0.27 11.49 3.49
CA ASP A 47 0.67 11.63 2.37
C ASP A 47 -0.05 11.49 1.02
N ALA A 48 -0.97 10.53 0.88
CA ALA A 48 -1.74 10.35 -0.34
C ALA A 48 -2.68 11.54 -0.65
N ILE A 49 -3.40 12.04 0.36
CA ILE A 49 -4.27 13.21 0.22
C ILE A 49 -3.46 14.42 -0.22
N ASP A 50 -2.30 14.67 0.41
CA ASP A 50 -1.46 15.83 0.10
C ASP A 50 -0.88 15.74 -1.31
N LEU A 51 -0.39 14.57 -1.72
CA LEU A 51 0.21 14.38 -3.04
C LEU A 51 -0.82 14.43 -4.17
N VAL A 52 -2.01 13.84 -4.00
CA VAL A 52 -3.10 13.97 -4.97
C VAL A 52 -3.60 15.41 -5.01
N GLY A 53 -3.78 16.04 -3.86
CA GLY A 53 -4.17 17.45 -3.75
C GLY A 53 -3.20 18.37 -4.50
N PHE A 54 -1.90 18.14 -4.36
CA PHE A 54 -0.86 18.84 -5.11
C PHE A 54 -1.00 18.60 -6.62
N ALA A 55 -1.14 17.35 -7.06
CA ALA A 55 -1.26 17.01 -8.48
C ALA A 55 -2.50 17.65 -9.15
N VAL A 56 -3.64 17.70 -8.45
CA VAL A 56 -4.90 18.25 -8.98
C VAL A 56 -4.90 19.78 -9.05
N LYS A 57 -4.32 20.45 -8.05
CA LYS A 57 -4.30 21.93 -7.97
C LYS A 57 -3.35 22.58 -8.99
N ARG A 58 -2.49 21.80 -9.63
CA ARG A 58 -1.48 22.29 -10.57
C ARG A 58 -2.10 22.84 -11.86
N LYS A 59 -1.49 23.88 -12.41
CA LYS A 59 -1.74 24.32 -13.79
C LYS A 59 -1.37 23.20 -14.76
N GLY A 60 -2.31 22.80 -15.62
CA GLY A 60 -2.12 21.69 -16.56
C GLY A 60 -2.49 20.31 -15.99
N SER A 61 -3.06 20.23 -14.77
CA SER A 61 -3.40 18.95 -14.12
C SER A 61 -4.25 18.01 -14.98
N ARG A 62 -5.17 18.54 -15.81
CA ARG A 62 -5.95 17.73 -16.76
C ARG A 62 -5.10 17.04 -17.82
N GLU A 63 -4.10 17.74 -18.34
CA GLU A 63 -3.16 17.20 -19.31
C GLU A 63 -2.23 16.20 -18.62
N ASP A 64 -1.72 16.53 -17.44
CA ASP A 64 -0.86 15.63 -16.67
C ASP A 64 -1.57 14.32 -16.29
N TYR A 65 -2.86 14.38 -15.96
CA TYR A 65 -3.67 13.20 -15.66
C TYR A 65 -3.72 12.20 -16.82
N VAL A 66 -3.58 12.68 -18.06
CA VAL A 66 -3.53 11.86 -19.27
C VAL A 66 -2.08 11.49 -19.62
N LYS A 67 -1.12 12.41 -19.44
CA LYS A 67 0.26 12.24 -19.92
C LYS A 67 1.19 11.52 -18.94
N ARG A 68 0.99 11.68 -17.64
CA ARG A 68 1.99 11.33 -16.62
C ARG A 68 1.64 10.06 -15.88
N SER A 69 2.48 9.04 -16.02
CA SER A 69 2.35 7.77 -15.30
C SER A 69 2.43 7.98 -13.79
N MET A 70 3.20 8.94 -13.30
CA MET A 70 3.22 9.27 -11.87
C MET A 70 1.89 9.85 -11.37
N VAL A 71 1.17 10.62 -12.18
CA VAL A 71 -0.17 11.12 -11.80
C VAL A 71 -1.18 9.97 -11.77
N PHE A 72 -1.07 9.02 -12.71
CA PHE A 72 -1.82 7.77 -12.66
C PHE A 72 -1.53 6.99 -11.37
N PHE A 73 -0.26 6.80 -11.00
CA PHE A 73 0.13 6.14 -9.75
C PHE A 73 -0.55 6.78 -8.54
N LEU A 74 -0.47 8.11 -8.40
CA LEU A 74 -1.06 8.81 -7.26
C LEU A 74 -2.57 8.58 -7.12
N HIS A 75 -3.31 8.70 -8.23
CA HIS A 75 -4.78 8.65 -8.22
C HIS A 75 -5.35 7.22 -8.17
N HIS A 76 -4.73 6.28 -8.88
CA HIS A 76 -5.33 4.97 -9.12
C HIS A 76 -4.66 3.84 -8.36
N ILE A 77 -3.49 4.08 -7.79
CA ILE A 77 -2.76 3.08 -7.00
C ILE A 77 -2.54 3.59 -5.59
N PHE A 78 -1.78 4.67 -5.43
CA PHE A 78 -1.31 5.12 -4.12
C PHE A 78 -2.46 5.52 -3.18
N MET A 79 -3.35 6.41 -3.63
CA MET A 79 -4.46 6.86 -2.79
C MET A 79 -5.44 5.73 -2.46
N PRO A 80 -5.99 4.97 -3.43
CA PRO A 80 -6.89 3.86 -3.11
C PRO A 80 -6.25 2.80 -2.21
N SER A 81 -5.01 2.39 -2.49
CA SER A 81 -4.31 1.40 -1.67
C SER A 81 -3.97 1.90 -0.27
N SER A 82 -3.74 3.20 -0.07
CA SER A 82 -3.52 3.75 1.28
C SER A 82 -4.79 3.63 2.14
N TYR A 83 -5.97 3.88 1.57
CA TYR A 83 -7.25 3.64 2.26
C TYR A 83 -7.55 2.14 2.45
N ALA A 84 -7.17 1.32 1.47
CA ALA A 84 -7.36 -0.12 1.56
C ALA A 84 -6.50 -0.74 2.67
N ILE A 85 -5.23 -0.34 2.83
CA ILE A 85 -4.37 -0.78 3.93
C ILE A 85 -5.01 -0.45 5.29
N HIS A 86 -5.57 0.75 5.43
CA HIS A 86 -6.27 1.13 6.67
C HIS A 86 -7.51 0.26 6.93
N THR A 87 -8.30 0.01 5.88
CA THR A 87 -9.49 -0.85 5.98
C THR A 87 -9.10 -2.28 6.34
N ASP A 88 -8.10 -2.83 5.66
CA ASP A 88 -7.57 -4.17 5.88
C ASP A 88 -6.98 -4.33 7.29
N LEU A 89 -6.25 -3.32 7.77
CA LEU A 89 -5.77 -3.26 9.15
C LEU A 89 -6.94 -3.29 10.14
N LEU A 90 -8.01 -2.53 9.90
CA LEU A 90 -9.16 -2.54 10.81
C LEU A 90 -9.92 -3.86 10.82
N ILE A 91 -9.95 -4.61 9.72
CA ILE A 91 -10.65 -5.91 9.66
C ILE A 91 -9.76 -7.11 10.03
N GLY A 92 -8.49 -6.90 10.38
CA GLY A 92 -7.57 -7.98 10.75
C GLY A 92 -6.81 -8.62 9.59
N ASN A 93 -6.88 -8.05 8.38
CA ASN A 93 -6.31 -8.59 7.16
C ASN A 93 -4.87 -8.13 6.91
N LEU A 94 -3.96 -8.51 7.82
CA LEU A 94 -2.55 -8.12 7.75
C LEU A 94 -1.84 -8.56 6.46
N PRO A 95 -2.03 -9.78 5.92
CA PRO A 95 -1.40 -10.17 4.66
C PRO A 95 -1.69 -9.20 3.52
N THR A 96 -2.95 -8.80 3.33
CA THR A 96 -3.31 -7.87 2.25
C THR A 96 -2.67 -6.50 2.43
N CYS A 97 -2.50 -6.01 3.66
CA CYS A 97 -1.76 -4.76 3.91
C CYS A 97 -0.34 -4.79 3.29
N PHE A 98 0.39 -5.91 3.43
CA PHE A 98 1.72 -6.07 2.83
C PHE A 98 1.67 -6.26 1.31
N MET A 99 0.64 -6.93 0.79
CA MET A 99 0.43 -7.10 -0.65
C MET A 99 0.19 -5.75 -1.34
N GLU A 100 -0.64 -4.90 -0.74
CA GLU A 100 -0.94 -3.56 -1.24
C GLU A 100 0.29 -2.66 -1.17
N LEU A 101 1.04 -2.71 -0.07
CA LEU A 101 2.31 -1.99 0.06
C LEU A 101 3.32 -2.37 -1.03
N ARG A 102 3.36 -3.66 -1.39
CA ARG A 102 4.21 -4.15 -2.48
C ARG A 102 3.74 -3.62 -3.83
N LEU A 103 2.43 -3.63 -4.10
CA LEU A 103 1.86 -3.09 -5.32
C LEU A 103 2.21 -1.61 -5.47
N MET A 104 2.03 -0.82 -4.40
CA MET A 104 2.40 0.60 -4.40
C MET A 104 3.89 0.80 -4.71
N LEU A 105 4.79 0.00 -4.10
CA LEU A 105 6.22 0.07 -4.35
C LEU A 105 6.60 -0.26 -5.80
N GLU A 106 6.03 -1.32 -6.39
CA GLU A 106 6.28 -1.67 -7.79
C GLU A 106 5.75 -0.59 -8.74
N SER A 107 4.52 -0.13 -8.51
CA SER A 107 3.89 0.89 -9.36
C SER A 107 4.62 2.23 -9.27
N LEU A 108 5.10 2.64 -8.09
CA LEU A 108 5.92 3.84 -7.93
C LEU A 108 7.15 3.80 -8.85
N VAL A 109 7.88 2.68 -8.81
CA VAL A 109 9.10 2.50 -9.62
C VAL A 109 8.78 2.51 -11.11
N LYS A 110 7.78 1.72 -11.53
CA LYS A 110 7.40 1.61 -12.95
C LYS A 110 6.90 2.95 -13.49
N CYS A 111 6.04 3.64 -12.76
CA CYS A 111 5.45 4.90 -13.21
C CYS A 111 6.49 6.02 -13.31
N TYR A 112 7.43 6.09 -12.36
CA TYR A 112 8.53 7.07 -12.44
C TYR A 112 9.38 6.81 -13.68
N LEU A 113 9.83 5.56 -13.87
CA LEU A 113 10.70 5.22 -15.00
C LEU A 113 9.97 5.34 -16.34
N ALA A 114 8.67 5.07 -16.39
CA ALA A 114 7.85 5.27 -17.58
C ALA A 114 7.86 6.74 -18.04
N ASP A 115 7.64 7.67 -17.11
CA ASP A 115 7.70 9.11 -17.41
C ASP A 115 9.10 9.57 -17.81
N LEU A 116 10.14 9.01 -17.20
CA LEU A 116 11.53 9.38 -17.47
C LEU A 116 12.04 8.85 -18.83
N LYS A 117 11.78 7.58 -19.14
CA LYS A 117 12.33 6.90 -20.32
C LYS A 117 11.58 7.23 -21.59
N TYR A 118 10.29 7.52 -21.48
CA TYR A 118 9.40 7.72 -22.63
C TYR A 118 8.68 9.07 -22.57
N PRO A 119 9.41 10.21 -22.44
CA PRO A 119 8.81 11.52 -22.27
C PRO A 119 8.00 11.97 -23.51
N GLU A 120 8.36 11.46 -24.69
CA GLU A 120 7.70 11.78 -25.96
C GLU A 120 6.32 11.16 -26.11
N GLN A 121 5.98 10.15 -25.31
CA GLN A 121 4.65 9.53 -25.38
C GLN A 121 3.62 10.43 -24.72
N SER A 122 2.50 10.59 -25.42
CA SER A 122 1.45 11.53 -25.02
C SER A 122 0.39 10.91 -24.11
N PHE A 123 0.44 9.60 -23.87
CA PHE A 123 -0.48 8.91 -22.99
C PHE A 123 0.25 8.00 -22.01
N PHE A 124 -0.12 8.06 -20.72
CA PHE A 124 0.58 7.31 -19.67
C PHE A 124 0.52 5.79 -19.89
N GLN A 125 -0.55 5.30 -20.53
CA GLN A 125 -0.72 3.87 -20.81
C GLN A 125 0.38 3.37 -21.74
N GLU A 126 0.67 4.10 -22.82
CA GLU A 126 1.71 3.73 -23.79
C GLU A 126 3.08 3.67 -23.12
N LYS A 127 3.37 4.63 -22.22
CA LYS A 127 4.63 4.62 -21.45
C LYS A 127 4.75 3.37 -20.57
N LEU A 128 3.67 2.98 -19.90
CA LEU A 128 3.65 1.80 -19.04
C LEU A 128 3.77 0.51 -19.85
N GLU A 129 3.12 0.42 -21.01
CA GLU A 129 3.24 -0.72 -21.93
C GLU A 129 4.70 -0.90 -22.39
N LEU A 130 5.41 0.19 -22.70
CA LEU A 130 6.83 0.14 -23.05
C LEU A 130 7.71 -0.31 -21.88
N VAL A 131 7.41 0.10 -20.63
CA VAL A 131 8.10 -0.42 -19.44
C VAL A 131 7.84 -1.92 -19.24
N GLU A 132 6.62 -2.40 -19.50
CA GLU A 132 6.31 -3.83 -19.43
C GLU A 132 7.01 -4.62 -20.56
N ASP A 133 7.17 -4.04 -21.74
CA ASP A 133 7.95 -4.64 -22.83
C ASP A 133 9.45 -4.74 -22.48
N ASP A 134 10.02 -3.72 -21.82
CA ASP A 134 11.37 -3.77 -21.25
C ASP A 134 11.50 -4.89 -20.21
N LEU A 135 10.45 -5.15 -19.43
CA LEU A 135 10.40 -6.23 -18.44
C LEU A 135 10.31 -7.62 -19.06
N LYS A 136 9.72 -7.79 -20.24
CA LYS A 136 9.77 -9.08 -20.97
C LYS A 136 11.22 -9.54 -21.23
N ARG A 137 12.17 -8.60 -21.24
CA ARG A 137 13.60 -8.83 -21.40
C ARG A 137 14.41 -8.57 -20.11
N GLY A 138 13.73 -8.31 -19.00
CA GLY A 138 14.31 -7.84 -17.74
C GLY A 138 13.59 -8.42 -16.51
N SER A 139 13.77 -7.78 -15.36
CA SER A 139 13.12 -8.16 -14.11
C SER A 139 12.68 -6.92 -13.33
N THR A 140 11.63 -7.03 -12.51
CA THR A 140 11.21 -5.95 -11.61
C THR A 140 12.37 -5.46 -10.73
N SER A 141 13.21 -6.39 -10.25
CA SER A 141 14.40 -6.06 -9.49
C SER A 141 15.40 -5.19 -10.25
N LYS A 142 15.51 -5.34 -11.58
CA LYS A 142 16.36 -4.49 -12.42
C LYS A 142 15.84 -3.05 -12.45
N LEU A 143 14.53 -2.85 -12.61
CA LEU A 143 13.92 -1.51 -12.56
C LEU A 143 14.10 -0.85 -11.19
N MET A 144 13.93 -1.62 -10.11
CA MET A 144 14.16 -1.12 -8.76
C MET A 144 15.60 -0.71 -8.52
N LYS A 145 16.56 -1.49 -9.04
CA LYS A 145 17.98 -1.14 -9.00
C LYS A 145 18.26 0.14 -9.76
N GLU A 146 17.73 0.23 -10.98
CA GLU A 146 17.91 1.40 -11.85
C GLU A 146 17.40 2.69 -11.20
N LEU A 147 16.16 2.67 -10.66
CA LEU A 147 15.63 3.84 -9.97
C LEU A 147 16.40 4.13 -8.67
N GLY A 148 16.76 3.10 -7.91
CA GLY A 148 17.53 3.25 -6.68
C GLY A 148 18.91 3.88 -6.91
N GLU A 149 19.62 3.47 -7.97
CA GLU A 149 20.88 4.09 -8.39
C GLU A 149 20.68 5.55 -8.80
N LYS A 150 19.65 5.85 -9.59
CA LYS A 150 19.33 7.21 -10.04
C LYS A 150 19.04 8.15 -8.87
N LEU A 151 18.31 7.69 -7.86
CA LEU A 151 17.91 8.50 -6.70
C LEU A 151 18.95 8.50 -5.56
N GLY A 152 20.09 7.82 -5.72
CA GLY A 152 21.10 7.69 -4.65
C GLY A 152 20.67 6.77 -3.49
N LEU A 153 19.57 6.03 -3.65
CA LEU A 153 18.98 5.09 -2.69
C LEU A 153 19.53 3.66 -2.84
N LYS A 154 20.41 3.42 -3.82
CA LYS A 154 21.10 2.15 -4.06
C LYS A 154 20.09 0.98 -4.15
N ASN A 155 20.11 0.07 -3.18
CA ASN A 155 19.32 -1.16 -3.19
C ASN A 155 18.05 -1.07 -2.32
N ASP A 156 17.69 0.10 -1.79
CA ASP A 156 16.64 0.21 -0.78
C ASP A 156 15.26 -0.24 -1.32
N PHE A 157 14.94 0.10 -2.58
CA PHE A 157 13.74 -0.41 -3.27
C PHE A 157 13.72 -1.94 -3.33
N ILE A 158 14.82 -2.55 -3.79
CA ILE A 158 14.94 -4.00 -3.91
C ILE A 158 14.85 -4.66 -2.54
N ALA A 159 15.48 -4.06 -1.52
CA ALA A 159 15.50 -4.59 -0.17
C ALA A 159 14.10 -4.61 0.44
N LEU A 160 13.32 -3.53 0.28
CA LEU A 160 11.93 -3.50 0.73
C LEU A 160 11.06 -4.47 -0.07
N TRP A 161 11.17 -4.46 -1.40
CA TRP A 161 10.42 -5.37 -2.26
C TRP A 161 10.69 -6.84 -1.99
N GLY A 162 11.95 -7.18 -1.74
CA GLY A 162 12.37 -8.54 -1.39
C GLY A 162 11.72 -9.02 -0.10
N LYS A 163 11.65 -8.18 0.94
CA LYS A 163 10.98 -8.51 2.21
C LYS A 163 9.48 -8.71 2.01
N LEU A 164 8.82 -7.76 1.33
CA LEU A 164 7.38 -7.84 1.04
C LEU A 164 7.04 -9.09 0.21
N SER A 165 7.84 -9.40 -0.81
CA SER A 165 7.61 -10.55 -1.69
C SER A 165 7.86 -11.88 -0.98
N LYS A 166 9.00 -11.99 -0.30
CA LYS A 166 9.41 -13.23 0.35
C LYS A 166 8.41 -13.64 1.42
N ASP A 167 7.99 -12.70 2.24
CA ASP A 167 7.30 -13.00 3.49
C ASP A 167 5.78 -13.05 3.33
N TRP A 168 5.22 -12.33 2.34
CA TRP A 168 3.77 -12.10 2.24
C TRP A 168 3.15 -12.42 0.86
N ILE A 169 3.97 -12.70 -0.16
CA ILE A 169 3.47 -13.08 -1.51
C ILE A 169 3.78 -14.53 -1.83
N HIS A 170 4.99 -14.97 -1.54
CA HIS A 170 5.37 -16.35 -1.82
C HIS A 170 4.73 -17.30 -0.81
N PRO A 171 4.01 -18.36 -1.25
CA PRO A 171 3.31 -19.28 -0.35
C PRO A 171 4.19 -19.84 0.76
N LYS A 172 5.46 -20.09 0.45
CA LYS A 172 6.44 -20.55 1.45
C LYS A 172 6.63 -19.57 2.60
N GLY A 173 6.77 -18.27 2.33
CA GLY A 173 6.97 -17.28 3.39
C GLY A 173 5.75 -17.15 4.30
N VAL A 174 4.55 -17.19 3.71
CA VAL A 174 3.29 -17.19 4.47
C VAL A 174 3.21 -18.43 5.37
N ILE A 175 3.52 -19.62 4.83
CA ILE A 175 3.57 -20.86 5.61
C ILE A 175 4.60 -20.78 6.74
N ASP A 176 5.82 -20.31 6.43
CA ASP A 176 6.91 -20.19 7.41
C ASP A 176 6.49 -19.30 8.59
N LYS A 177 5.78 -18.18 8.33
CA LYS A 177 5.23 -17.29 9.37
C LYS A 177 4.16 -17.97 10.23
N VAL A 178 3.20 -18.66 9.61
CA VAL A 178 2.15 -19.39 10.34
C VAL A 178 2.76 -20.47 11.23
N VAL A 179 3.69 -21.27 10.70
CA VAL A 179 4.36 -22.35 11.43
C VAL A 179 5.18 -21.79 12.59
N THR A 180 5.91 -20.69 12.37
CA THR A 180 6.70 -20.03 13.42
C THR A 180 5.79 -19.58 14.56
N GLN A 181 4.68 -18.91 14.25
CA GLN A 181 3.75 -18.41 15.27
C GLN A 181 3.09 -19.54 16.06
N ILE A 182 2.67 -20.63 15.41
CA ILE A 182 2.13 -21.81 16.10
C ILE A 182 3.18 -22.43 17.03
N SER A 183 4.43 -22.52 16.57
CA SER A 183 5.52 -23.14 17.31
C SER A 183 5.97 -22.32 18.53
N GLU A 184 5.90 -20.99 18.42
CA GLU A 184 6.42 -20.07 19.45
C GLU A 184 5.34 -19.53 20.39
N LYS A 185 4.09 -19.40 19.94
CA LYS A 185 3.00 -18.73 20.68
C LYS A 185 1.79 -19.61 20.99
N SER A 186 1.88 -20.92 20.75
CA SER A 186 0.82 -21.91 21.07
C SER A 186 -0.53 -21.72 20.34
N GLY A 187 -0.58 -20.87 19.31
CA GLY A 187 -1.79 -20.56 18.56
C GLY A 187 -1.50 -20.10 17.13
N ALA A 188 -2.48 -20.26 16.23
CA ALA A 188 -2.39 -19.72 14.88
C ALA A 188 -2.68 -18.20 14.88
N PRO A 189 -2.04 -17.42 13.99
CA PRO A 189 -2.35 -16.01 13.87
C PRO A 189 -3.79 -15.74 13.49
N SER A 190 -4.37 -14.67 14.05
CA SER A 190 -5.76 -14.29 13.78
C SER A 190 -5.99 -14.06 12.29
N TRP A 191 -5.01 -13.44 11.62
CA TRP A 191 -5.03 -13.13 10.19
C TRP A 191 -4.97 -14.36 9.27
N ALA A 192 -4.63 -15.54 9.79
CA ALA A 192 -4.57 -16.79 9.01
C ALA A 192 -5.84 -17.64 9.10
N LEU A 193 -6.81 -17.26 9.95
CA LEU A 193 -7.98 -18.08 10.25
C LEU A 193 -9.21 -17.69 9.44
N VAL A 194 -9.63 -16.44 9.55
CA VAL A 194 -10.84 -15.88 8.91
C VAL A 194 -10.75 -14.36 8.92
N ILE A 195 -11.46 -13.70 8.01
CA ILE A 195 -11.59 -12.24 7.97
C ILE A 195 -13.09 -11.90 7.85
N PRO A 196 -13.62 -10.92 8.61
CA PRO A 196 -12.91 -10.08 9.59
C PRO A 196 -12.68 -10.81 10.91
N MET A 197 -11.57 -10.50 11.59
CA MET A 197 -11.18 -11.10 12.87
C MET A 197 -10.51 -10.08 13.79
N ASN A 198 -10.76 -10.22 15.08
CA ASN A 198 -10.12 -9.39 16.10
C ASN A 198 -8.63 -9.74 16.24
N TYR A 199 -7.81 -8.72 16.52
CA TYR A 199 -6.42 -8.93 16.89
C TYR A 199 -6.27 -9.53 18.29
N ALA A 200 -5.20 -10.30 18.44
CA ALA A 200 -4.67 -10.75 19.72
C ALA A 200 -3.23 -10.23 19.91
N GLU A 201 -2.72 -10.33 21.13
CA GLU A 201 -1.32 -9.94 21.43
C GLU A 201 -0.30 -10.68 20.56
N ASP A 202 -0.61 -11.91 20.15
CA ASP A 202 0.25 -12.70 19.27
C ASP A 202 0.47 -12.06 17.90
N ASP A 203 -0.46 -11.21 17.45
CA ASP A 203 -0.39 -10.51 16.17
C ASP A 203 0.53 -9.27 16.21
N LEU A 204 0.93 -8.80 17.41
CA LEU A 204 1.68 -7.55 17.59
C LEU A 204 3.01 -7.51 16.83
N ASP A 205 3.72 -8.64 16.72
CA ASP A 205 4.98 -8.67 15.95
C ASP A 205 4.75 -8.40 14.47
N THR A 206 3.66 -8.92 13.92
CA THR A 206 3.28 -8.69 12.52
C THR A 206 2.80 -7.25 12.32
N ILE A 207 2.03 -6.72 13.27
CA ILE A 207 1.58 -5.32 13.25
C ILE A 207 2.80 -4.38 13.30
N ASN A 208 3.76 -4.65 14.18
CA ASN A 208 5.00 -3.87 14.28
C ASN A 208 5.90 -4.04 13.04
N GLU A 209 5.87 -5.20 12.38
CA GLU A 209 6.50 -5.36 11.07
C GLU A 209 5.84 -4.44 10.03
N LEU A 210 4.52 -4.38 9.98
CA LEU A 210 3.79 -3.50 9.05
C LEU A 210 4.23 -2.04 9.22
N CYS A 211 4.31 -1.55 10.45
CA CYS A 211 4.81 -0.20 10.75
C CYS A 211 6.17 0.06 10.10
N LYS A 212 7.14 -0.85 10.32
CA LYS A 212 8.49 -0.75 9.74
C LYS A 212 8.45 -0.71 8.22
N ARG A 213 7.58 -1.51 7.58
CA ARG A 213 7.48 -1.55 6.11
C ARG A 213 6.81 -0.31 5.55
N VAL A 214 5.74 0.18 6.17
CA VAL A 214 5.06 1.42 5.77
C VAL A 214 6.01 2.59 5.90
N SER A 215 6.73 2.71 7.03
CA SER A 215 7.72 3.76 7.23
C SER A 215 8.85 3.72 6.19
N GLN A 216 9.37 2.53 5.87
CA GLN A 216 10.35 2.35 4.80
C GLN A 216 9.80 2.80 3.44
N PHE A 217 8.56 2.43 3.10
CA PHE A 217 7.92 2.85 1.86
C PHE A 217 7.74 4.37 1.81
N ARG A 218 7.23 5.00 2.88
CA ARG A 218 7.03 6.45 2.95
C ARG A 218 8.35 7.21 2.78
N GLY A 219 9.43 6.72 3.36
CA GLY A 219 10.78 7.28 3.16
C GLY A 219 11.21 7.25 1.69
N LEU A 220 11.00 6.11 1.01
CA LEU A 220 11.29 5.98 -0.43
C LEU A 220 10.39 6.88 -1.27
N LEU A 221 9.08 6.88 -1.00
CA LEU A 221 8.09 7.70 -1.68
C LEU A 221 8.47 9.18 -1.62
N LYS A 222 8.82 9.68 -0.44
CA LYS A 222 9.22 11.07 -0.25
C LYS A 222 10.39 11.46 -1.16
N VAL A 223 11.48 10.69 -1.12
CA VAL A 223 12.68 10.96 -1.95
C VAL A 223 12.32 10.89 -3.44
N THR A 224 11.52 9.91 -3.84
CA THR A 224 11.07 9.78 -5.23
C THR A 224 10.22 10.96 -5.69
N ILE A 225 9.25 11.39 -4.89
CA ILE A 225 8.40 12.53 -5.25
C ILE A 225 9.19 13.84 -5.29
N ASP A 226 10.09 14.06 -4.34
CA ASP A 226 10.92 15.26 -4.30
C ASP A 226 11.81 15.37 -5.55
N ASN A 227 12.41 14.25 -5.98
CA ASN A 227 13.17 14.20 -7.23
C ASN A 227 12.28 14.36 -8.46
N TYR A 228 11.11 13.70 -8.50
CA TYR A 228 10.18 13.83 -9.61
C TYR A 228 9.74 15.27 -9.82
N LYS A 229 9.49 16.00 -8.72
CA LYS A 229 9.10 17.40 -8.77
C LYS A 229 10.19 18.25 -9.42
N GLN A 230 11.45 18.04 -9.02
CA GLN A 230 12.60 18.75 -9.59
C GLN A 230 12.80 18.43 -11.09
N GLU A 231 12.76 17.16 -11.47
CA GLU A 231 13.07 16.73 -12.85
C GLU A 231 12.02 17.17 -13.86
N SER A 232 10.75 17.19 -13.46
CA SER A 232 9.65 17.47 -14.40
C SER A 232 9.22 18.93 -14.44
N GLY A 233 9.99 19.83 -13.84
CA GLY A 233 9.65 21.25 -13.73
C GLY A 233 8.35 21.49 -12.97
N PHE A 234 8.03 20.63 -11.99
CA PHE A 234 6.94 20.87 -11.03
C PHE A 234 7.40 21.92 -10.00
N GLU A 235 7.60 23.16 -10.42
CA GLU A 235 7.68 24.28 -9.47
C GLU A 235 6.27 24.71 -9.05
N GLU A 236 6.15 25.13 -7.78
CA GLU A 236 4.93 25.71 -7.22
C GLU A 236 4.58 26.98 -8.00
N GLY A 237 3.48 26.93 -8.75
CA GLY A 237 2.86 28.11 -9.37
C GLY A 237 1.94 28.83 -8.39
#